data_AF-A0A521X9Y1-F1
#
_entry.id   AF-A0A521X9Y1-F1
#
_cell.length_a   1.000
_cell.length_b   1.000
_cell.length_c   1.000
_cell.angle_alpha   90.00
_cell.angle_beta   90.00
_cell.angle_gamma   90.00
#
_symmetry.space_group_name_H-M   'P 1'
#
loop_
_entity.id
_entity.type
_entity.pdbx_description
1 polymer ?
#
loop_
_entity_poly.entity_id
_entity_poly.type
_entity_poly.pdbx_seq_one_letter_code
_entity_poly.pdbx_strand_id
1 'polypeptide(L)'
;MYYSRNEAGNQRLSDFIIYPVQNPVELKNVLTLSLGLKIQVVKRRILYMYKTTRIHIDDVKELGAFLEFEVPVENSEQEAQGIMDLLISEFAITGEDFIKESYSDMLLKR
;
A
#
# COMPACT_ATOMS: atom_id res chain seq x y z
N MET A 1 9.29 9.14 7.23
CA MET A 1 9.11 7.72 6.84
C MET A 1 10.29 7.33 5.98
N TYR A 2 10.83 6.13 6.18
CA TYR A 2 11.66 5.45 5.17
C TYR A 2 10.75 4.50 4.39
N TYR A 3 10.92 4.43 3.07
CA TYR A 3 10.17 3.53 2.20
C TYR A 3 11.08 3.10 1.03
N SER A 4 11.22 1.81 0.84
CA SER A 4 11.91 1.20 -0.30
C SER A 4 11.08 0.03 -0.79
N ARG A 5 10.90 -0.09 -2.10
CA ARG A 5 10.18 -1.20 -2.72
C ARG A 5 11.02 -1.77 -3.84
N ASN A 6 11.09 -3.09 -3.92
CA ASN A 6 11.77 -3.76 -5.03
C ASN A 6 10.86 -3.73 -6.27
N GLU A 7 11.21 -2.88 -7.24
CA GLU A 7 10.46 -2.73 -8.49
C GLU A 7 10.79 -3.80 -9.55
N ALA A 8 11.85 -4.60 -9.35
CA ALA A 8 12.32 -5.59 -10.32
C ALA A 8 11.68 -6.99 -10.15
N GLY A 9 11.03 -7.24 -9.01
CA GLY A 9 10.42 -8.54 -8.68
C GLY A 9 8.95 -8.66 -9.09
N ASN A 10 8.47 -9.91 -9.19
CA ASN A 10 7.04 -10.18 -9.31
C ASN A 10 6.29 -10.00 -7.97
N GLN A 11 7.01 -10.10 -6.85
CA GLN A 11 6.51 -9.85 -5.50
C GLN A 11 6.74 -8.37 -5.15
N ARG A 12 5.70 -7.69 -4.64
CA ARG A 12 5.77 -6.27 -4.24
C ARG A 12 6.31 -6.13 -2.80
N LEU A 13 7.49 -6.69 -2.55
CA LEU A 13 8.16 -6.57 -1.24
C LEU A 13 8.60 -5.12 -1.00
N SER A 14 8.32 -4.62 0.20
CA SER A 14 8.69 -3.28 0.61
C SER A 14 9.21 -3.23 2.04
N ASP A 15 10.28 -2.48 2.24
CA ASP A 15 10.83 -2.12 3.53
C ASP A 15 10.38 -0.71 3.89
N PHE A 16 9.86 -0.52 5.10
CA PHE A 16 9.46 0.81 5.55
C PHE A 16 9.62 1.02 7.04
N ILE A 17 9.82 2.28 7.42
CA ILE A 17 9.86 2.73 8.82
C ILE A 17 8.88 3.88 8.97
N ILE A 18 7.93 3.71 9.89
CA ILE A 18 6.97 4.74 10.28
C ILE A 18 7.46 5.38 11.58
N TYR A 19 7.66 6.69 11.54
CA TYR A 19 7.99 7.48 12.72
C TYR A 19 6.79 8.35 13.09
N PRO A 20 6.27 8.29 14.34
CA PRO A 20 5.16 9.13 14.77
C PRO A 20 5.59 10.59 14.86
N VAL A 21 4.72 11.51 14.44
CA VAL A 21 4.99 12.95 14.45
C VAL A 21 3.94 13.68 15.29
N GLN A 22 4.36 14.69 16.05
CA GLN A 22 3.47 15.44 16.95
C GLN A 22 2.60 16.46 16.19
N ASN A 23 3.17 17.17 15.22
CA ASN A 23 2.55 18.29 14.50
C ASN A 23 2.46 17.97 12.99
N PRO A 24 1.56 17.06 12.56
CA PRO A 24 1.53 16.56 11.19
C PRO A 24 1.15 17.63 10.16
N VAL A 25 0.31 18.61 10.53
CA VAL A 25 -0.15 19.66 9.61
C VAL A 25 0.98 20.63 9.31
N GLU A 26 1.68 21.09 10.34
CA GLU A 26 2.83 22.00 10.25
C GLU A 26 3.98 21.32 9.50
N LEU A 27 4.27 20.07 9.83
CA LEU A 27 5.30 19.30 9.14
C LEU A 27 4.96 19.13 7.65
N LYS A 28 3.70 18.82 7.32
CA LYS A 28 3.25 18.76 5.93
C LYS A 28 3.46 20.11 5.22
N ASN A 29 3.12 21.22 5.86
CA ASN A 29 3.28 22.55 5.29
C ASN A 29 4.76 22.86 5.01
N VAL A 30 5.64 22.64 5.98
CA VAL A 30 7.09 22.87 5.82
C VAL A 30 7.65 22.02 4.69
N LEU A 31 7.36 20.71 4.66
CA LEU A 31 7.85 19.82 3.62
C LEU A 31 7.29 20.18 2.24
N THR A 32 6.02 20.61 2.17
CA THR A 32 5.41 21.08 0.91
C THR A 32 6.12 22.33 0.38
N LEU A 33 6.47 23.28 1.25
CA LEU A 33 7.22 24.47 0.85
C LEU A 33 8.66 24.16 0.45
N SER A 34 9.31 23.18 1.11
CA SER A 34 10.70 22.82 0.83
C SER A 34 10.88 21.91 -0.39
N LEU A 35 9.95 20.98 -0.63
CA LEU A 35 10.09 19.93 -1.66
C LEU A 35 9.04 20.03 -2.77
N GLY A 36 8.00 20.83 -2.58
CA GLY A 36 6.80 20.81 -3.41
C GLY A 36 5.84 19.68 -3.04
N LEU A 37 4.57 19.84 -3.44
CA LEU A 37 3.57 18.78 -3.37
C LEU A 37 3.49 18.10 -4.75
N LYS A 38 3.82 16.80 -4.80
CA LYS A 38 3.74 16.01 -6.04
C LYS A 38 2.29 15.70 -6.43
N ILE A 39 1.52 15.12 -5.51
CA ILE A 39 0.11 14.73 -5.69
C ILE A 39 -0.54 14.50 -4.32
N GLN A 40 -1.86 14.56 -4.24
CA GLN A 40 -2.63 14.18 -3.06
C GLN A 40 -3.54 12.98 -3.36
N VAL A 41 -3.39 11.91 -2.59
CA VAL A 41 -4.31 10.75 -2.62
C VAL A 41 -5.32 10.91 -1.48
N VAL A 42 -6.61 10.93 -1.80
CA VAL A 42 -7.70 10.99 -0.82
C VAL A 42 -8.49 9.68 -0.89
N LYS A 43 -8.67 9.00 0.24
CA LYS A 43 -9.34 7.69 0.28
C LYS A 43 -10.07 7.40 1.59
N ARG A 44 -11.06 6.52 1.54
CA ARG A 44 -11.70 5.88 2.70
C ARG A 44 -11.22 4.43 2.78
N ARG A 45 -10.66 4.00 3.92
CA ARG A 45 -10.16 2.63 4.13
C ARG A 45 -11.02 1.90 5.15
N ILE A 46 -11.44 0.68 4.81
CA ILE A 46 -11.85 -0.34 5.78
C ILE A 46 -10.67 -1.28 5.95
N LEU A 47 -10.22 -1.45 7.18
CA LEU A 47 -9.10 -2.33 7.53
C LEU A 47 -9.64 -3.55 8.27
N TYR A 48 -9.36 -4.74 7.73
CA TYR A 48 -9.53 -6.01 8.44
C TYR A 48 -8.16 -6.58 8.82
N MET A 49 -8.13 -7.27 9.96
CA MET A 49 -6.96 -8.02 10.42
C MET A 49 -7.28 -9.51 10.31
N TYR A 50 -6.50 -10.23 9.51
CA TYR A 50 -6.53 -11.69 9.45
C TYR A 50 -5.16 -12.22 9.93
N LYS A 51 -5.11 -12.69 11.18
CA LYS A 51 -3.84 -12.96 11.87
C LYS A 51 -2.96 -11.69 11.84
N THR A 52 -1.76 -11.78 11.25
CA THR A 52 -0.82 -10.67 11.08
C THR A 52 -1.00 -9.94 9.74
N THR A 53 -1.83 -10.47 8.84
CA THR A 53 -2.12 -9.85 7.55
C THR A 53 -3.15 -8.74 7.68
N ARG A 54 -2.87 -7.63 7.00
CA ARG A 54 -3.78 -6.49 6.91
C ARG A 54 -4.47 -6.54 5.56
N ILE A 55 -5.80 -6.49 5.58
CA ILE A 55 -6.63 -6.48 4.38
C ILE A 55 -7.27 -5.11 4.29
N HIS A 56 -6.95 -4.37 3.24
CA HIS A 56 -7.49 -3.03 3.00
C HIS A 56 -8.55 -3.09 1.91
N ILE A 57 -9.71 -2.52 2.21
CA ILE A 57 -10.71 -2.17 1.20
C ILE A 57 -10.71 -0.65 1.12
N ASP A 58 -10.13 -0.13 0.05
CA ASP A 58 -9.93 1.30 -0.17
C ASP A 58 -10.90 1.82 -1.22
N ASP A 59 -11.65 2.87 -0.90
CA ASP A 59 -12.38 3.69 -1.85
C ASP A 59 -11.58 4.99 -2.08
N VAL A 60 -10.87 5.05 -3.20
CA VAL A 60 -9.94 6.12 -3.54
C VAL A 60 -10.62 7.11 -4.46
N LYS A 61 -10.65 8.38 -4.04
CA LYS A 61 -11.23 9.46 -4.82
C LYS A 61 -10.59 9.48 -6.22
N GLU A 62 -11.44 9.53 -7.25
CA GLU A 62 -11.07 9.54 -8.68
C GLU A 62 -10.51 8.23 -9.25
N LEU A 63 -10.23 7.22 -8.42
CA LEU A 63 -9.74 5.91 -8.88
C LEU A 63 -10.73 4.76 -8.62
N GLY A 64 -11.64 4.88 -7.65
CA GLY A 64 -12.62 3.84 -7.31
C GLY A 64 -12.14 2.89 -6.21
N ALA A 65 -12.66 1.67 -6.21
CA ALA A 65 -12.45 0.70 -5.14
C ALA A 65 -11.27 -0.24 -5.39
N PHE A 66 -10.52 -0.56 -4.34
CA PHE A 66 -9.34 -1.43 -4.37
C PHE A 66 -9.31 -2.39 -3.18
N LEU A 67 -8.74 -3.57 -3.41
CA LEU A 67 -8.41 -4.55 -2.39
C LEU A 67 -6.88 -4.69 -2.33
N GLU A 68 -6.30 -4.57 -1.14
CA GLU A 68 -4.86 -4.72 -0.91
C GLU A 68 -4.61 -5.66 0.27
N PHE A 69 -3.62 -6.55 0.10
CA PHE A 69 -3.12 -7.42 1.15
C PHE A 69 -1.70 -7.01 1.54
N GLU A 70 -1.49 -6.65 2.79
CA GLU A 70 -0.16 -6.48 3.38
C GLU A 70 0.13 -7.65 4.31
N VAL A 71 0.93 -8.61 3.83
CA VAL A 71 1.40 -9.76 4.61
C VAL A 71 2.80 -9.44 5.14
N PRO A 72 2.99 -9.27 6.45
CA PRO A 72 4.32 -9.04 7.00
C PRO A 72 5.19 -10.29 6.88
N VAL A 73 6.47 -10.10 6.59
CA VAL A 73 7.47 -11.18 6.60
C VAL A 73 8.05 -11.27 8.01
N GLU A 74 7.48 -12.14 8.84
CA GLU A 74 7.93 -12.32 10.24
C GLU A 74 9.00 -13.42 10.37
N ASN A 75 8.72 -14.62 9.87
CA ASN A 75 9.64 -15.76 9.97
C ASN A 75 10.41 -16.03 8.66
N SER A 76 9.69 -16.09 7.53
CA SER A 76 10.27 -16.33 6.21
C SER A 76 9.37 -15.79 5.09
N GLU A 77 9.97 -15.46 3.95
CA GLU A 77 9.24 -15.06 2.74
C GLU A 77 8.32 -16.17 2.23
N GLN A 78 8.70 -17.43 2.41
CA GLN A 78 7.91 -18.58 1.95
C GLN A 78 6.60 -18.72 2.73
N GLU A 79 6.62 -18.46 4.05
CA GLU A 79 5.40 -18.44 4.86
C GLU A 79 4.49 -17.28 4.47
N ALA A 80 5.06 -16.07 4.29
CA ALA A 80 4.31 -14.91 3.85
C ALA A 80 3.67 -15.13 2.46
N GLN A 81 4.40 -15.76 1.53
CA GLN A 81 3.88 -16.13 0.22
C GLN A 81 2.73 -17.14 0.34
N GLY A 82 2.84 -18.14 1.22
CA GLY A 82 1.75 -19.11 1.42
C GLY A 82 0.46 -18.46 1.94
N ILE A 83 0.55 -17.44 2.79
CA ILE A 83 -0.61 -16.66 3.23
C ILE A 83 -1.18 -15.81 2.09
N MET A 84 -0.31 -15.19 1.28
CA MET A 84 -0.73 -14.44 0.10
C MET A 84 -1.49 -15.33 -0.90
N ASP A 85 -0.95 -16.52 -1.20
CA ASP A 85 -1.55 -17.48 -2.13
C ASP A 85 -2.93 -17.95 -1.63
N LEU A 86 -3.06 -18.21 -0.32
CA LEU A 86 -4.34 -18.51 0.31
C LEU A 86 -5.35 -17.37 0.08
N LEU A 87 -4.97 -16.12 0.35
CA LEU A 87 -5.88 -14.98 0.20
C LEU A 87 -6.28 -14.73 -1.26
N ILE A 88 -5.34 -14.88 -2.20
CA ILE A 88 -5.64 -14.81 -3.64
C ILE A 88 -6.71 -15.86 -4.00
N SER A 89 -6.56 -17.09 -3.51
CA SER A 89 -7.52 -18.17 -3.74
C SER A 89 -8.89 -17.90 -3.11
N GLU A 90 -8.93 -17.51 -1.83
CA GLU A 90 -10.18 -17.29 -1.09
C GLU A 90 -11.00 -16.12 -1.64
N PHE A 91 -10.32 -15.08 -2.15
CA PHE A 91 -10.97 -13.92 -2.77
C PHE A 91 -11.19 -14.08 -4.27
N ALA A 92 -10.86 -15.25 -4.84
CA ALA A 92 -10.97 -15.55 -6.27
C ALA A 92 -10.29 -14.49 -7.17
N ILE A 93 -9.12 -14.00 -6.75
CA ILE A 93 -8.36 -12.98 -7.47
C ILE A 93 -7.59 -13.64 -8.60
N THR A 94 -7.66 -13.04 -9.78
CA THR A 94 -6.99 -13.51 -10.99
C THR A 94 -5.82 -12.61 -11.35
N GLY A 95 -4.96 -13.07 -12.27
CA GLY A 95 -3.80 -12.30 -12.74
C GLY A 95 -4.16 -10.91 -13.30
N GLU A 96 -5.35 -10.76 -13.87
CA GLU A 96 -5.84 -9.52 -14.47
C GLU A 96 -6.24 -8.47 -13.42
N ASP A 97 -6.55 -8.91 -12.20
CA ASP A 97 -6.92 -8.03 -11.08
C ASP A 97 -5.69 -7.37 -10.43
N PHE A 98 -4.48 -7.86 -10.74
CA PHE A 98 -3.25 -7.33 -10.15
C PHE A 98 -2.87 -5.99 -10.77
N ILE A 99 -2.87 -4.96 -9.93
CA ILE A 99 -2.43 -3.62 -10.28
C ILE A 99 -1.01 -3.43 -9.75
N LYS A 100 -0.06 -3.16 -10.64
CA LYS A 100 1.37 -2.90 -10.30
C LYS A 100 1.67 -1.45 -9.96
N GLU A 101 0.76 -0.53 -10.18
CA GLU A 101 0.98 0.88 -9.91
C GLU A 101 0.60 1.22 -8.47
N SER A 102 1.11 2.34 -7.95
CA SER A 102 0.55 2.93 -6.71
C SER A 102 -0.61 3.87 -7.06
N TYR A 103 -1.45 4.21 -6.07
CA TYR A 103 -2.51 5.21 -6.28
C TYR A 103 -1.96 6.56 -6.79
N SER A 104 -0.78 6.98 -6.33
CA SER A 104 -0.15 8.21 -6.82
C SER A 104 0.27 8.11 -8.28
N ASP A 105 0.78 6.96 -8.72
CA ASP A 105 1.19 6.77 -10.12
C ASP A 105 -0.04 6.78 -11.04
N MET A 106 -1.11 6.11 -10.62
CA MET A 106 -2.38 6.07 -11.35
C MET A 106 -3.03 7.46 -11.47
N LEU A 107 -3.01 8.27 -10.40
CA LEU A 107 -3.53 9.64 -10.42
C LEU A 107 -2.70 10.56 -11.31
N LEU A 108 -1.37 10.39 -11.36
CA LEU A 108 -0.48 11.20 -12.19
C LEU A 108 -0.58 10.89 -13.68
N LYS A 109 -1.13 9.72 -14.06
CA LYS A 109 -1.33 9.30 -15.45
C LYS A 109 -2.69 9.70 -16.02
N ARG A 110 -3.60 10.22 -15.19
CA ARG A 110 -4.88 10.78 -15.63
C ARG A 110 -4.71 12.20 -16.14
#